data_AF-A0A6P0X9T9-F1
#
_entry.id   AF-A0A6P0X9T9-F1
#
_cell.length_a   1.000
_cell.length_b   1.000
_cell.length_c   1.000
_cell.angle_alpha   90.00
_cell.angle_beta   90.00
_cell.angle_gamma   90.00
#
_symmetry.space_group_name_H-M   'P 1'
#
loop_
_entity.id
_entity.type
_entity.pdbx_description
1 polymer ?
#
loop_
_entity_poly.entity_id
_entity_poly.type
_entity_poly.pdbx_seq_one_letter_code
_entity_poly.pdbx_strand_id
1 'polypeptide(L)'
;HYSDFARPEVREWWGRQYTYLFDQGLEFVWQDMTTPAIRQNRGDMKGLPFKLLVNSDFEGTVELKPSLKVWNLYSYNLHKATYEGLNKLPGRENTRNFIIGRGSYVGSHRYAGLWTGDNSSDWDFLQMNISQVLSLGMHALAITGQDIGGFEEAAYDAGKWANPELLIRWTGAGAFLPWFRNHYVRKGRKEFQEPFQYVEWFNNYKGGNIPEPQDLYRMVPDICRHYITLRYRLMQLFYDALFENTLDGMPICRPLFLNDPQDESLYNDKDQFLNNEFFVRKDLLIAPVLRPQYEDNNNGRRDVYVPKGSNWYCFVDNVMPLGPATEGGTTIRDFDANINVNGDHIHFIVPIYVRAGAIIPTIEVEQYVGQLNAEGKPNPITLNVYPGQEGEYSMYLDDGVSRSSAPKADVDDPNANDEYRETKITHKYTTEKTREIKVERVHDGYTPPFEKYFFVAVLHDPSEQRGATGPLKGITINGQYLEALSGENPEQLSQQLQNSASNAWYYNQNINISFIKVFDSSASILIHADYV
;
A
#
# COMPACT_ATOMS: atom_id res chain seq x y z
N HIS A 1 30.01 -17.75 14.57
CA HIS A 1 29.38 -19.06 14.34
C HIS A 1 28.03 -18.82 13.67
N TYR A 2 27.63 -19.68 12.73
CA TYR A 2 26.34 -19.62 12.01
C TYR A 2 25.59 -20.93 12.23
N SER A 3 24.26 -20.84 12.35
CA SER A 3 23.39 -22.02 12.46
C SER A 3 23.30 -22.73 11.10
N ASP A 4 23.32 -24.06 11.12
CA ASP A 4 23.22 -24.87 9.91
C ASP A 4 21.76 -25.21 9.59
N PHE A 5 21.06 -24.29 8.91
CA PHE A 5 19.62 -24.40 8.66
C PHE A 5 19.23 -25.46 7.63
N ALA A 6 20.18 -26.11 6.94
CA ALA A 6 19.86 -27.26 6.09
C ALA A 6 19.50 -28.51 6.91
N ARG A 7 19.87 -28.54 8.20
CA ARG A 7 19.55 -29.64 9.12
C ARG A 7 18.17 -29.42 9.76
N PRO A 8 17.19 -30.33 9.58
CA PRO A 8 15.85 -30.19 10.15
C PRO A 8 15.84 -29.94 11.66
N GLU A 9 16.66 -30.65 12.42
CA GLU A 9 16.75 -30.52 13.87
C GLU A 9 17.25 -29.14 14.32
N VAL A 10 18.07 -28.47 13.50
CA VAL A 10 18.53 -27.09 13.75
C VAL A 10 17.40 -26.11 13.51
N ARG A 11 16.56 -26.33 12.49
CA ARG A 11 15.38 -25.49 12.23
C ARG A 11 14.37 -25.58 13.37
N GLU A 12 14.13 -26.77 13.89
CA GLU A 12 13.28 -26.96 15.06
C GLU A 12 13.86 -26.30 16.32
N TRP A 13 15.17 -26.44 16.56
CA TRP A 13 15.84 -25.76 17.66
C TRP A 13 15.74 -24.23 17.55
N TRP A 14 15.92 -23.69 16.34
CA TRP A 14 15.82 -22.26 16.05
C TRP A 14 14.44 -21.70 16.37
N GLY A 15 13.39 -22.37 15.87
CA GLY A 15 12.01 -21.98 16.13
C GLY A 15 11.69 -21.85 17.62
N ARG A 16 12.13 -22.81 18.43
CA ARG A 16 11.93 -22.79 19.89
C ARG A 16 12.59 -21.61 20.60
N GLN A 17 13.61 -20.98 20.02
CA GLN A 17 14.27 -19.82 20.64
C GLN A 17 13.34 -18.60 20.72
N TYR A 18 12.30 -18.54 19.89
CA TYR A 18 11.33 -17.44 19.88
C TYR A 18 10.29 -17.51 21.01
N THR A 19 10.15 -18.65 21.70
CA THR A 19 9.12 -18.85 22.74
C THR A 19 9.11 -17.71 23.75
N TYR A 20 10.26 -17.44 24.39
CA TYR A 20 10.36 -16.38 25.39
C TYR A 20 10.01 -15.00 24.82
N LEU A 21 10.46 -14.67 23.61
CA LEU A 21 10.23 -13.35 23.03
C LEU A 21 8.74 -13.11 22.74
N PHE A 22 8.03 -14.12 22.23
CA PHE A 22 6.60 -14.03 21.99
C PHE A 22 5.79 -14.09 23.29
N ASP A 23 6.24 -14.83 24.30
CA ASP A 23 5.64 -14.79 25.65
C ASP A 23 5.76 -13.39 26.29
N GLN A 24 6.73 -12.57 25.86
CA GLN A 24 6.86 -11.16 26.27
C GLN A 24 6.10 -10.17 25.37
N GLY A 25 5.32 -10.64 24.38
CA GLY A 25 4.50 -9.81 23.51
C GLY A 25 5.17 -9.33 22.22
N LEU A 26 6.24 -10.00 21.75
CA LEU A 26 6.72 -9.78 20.39
C LEU A 26 5.67 -10.25 19.37
N GLU A 27 5.46 -9.52 18.26
CA GLU A 27 4.51 -9.90 17.20
C GLU A 27 5.13 -10.02 15.81
N PHE A 28 6.37 -9.56 15.64
CA PHE A 28 7.07 -9.45 14.37
C PHE A 28 8.53 -9.88 14.49
N VAL A 29 9.07 -10.52 13.44
CA VAL A 29 10.49 -10.90 13.37
C VAL A 29 11.17 -10.25 12.18
N TRP A 30 12.20 -9.46 12.46
CA TRP A 30 13.16 -9.00 11.45
C TRP A 30 14.39 -9.91 11.43
N GLN A 31 14.58 -10.62 10.32
CA GLN A 31 15.78 -11.40 10.02
C GLN A 31 16.79 -10.55 9.24
N ASP A 32 17.84 -10.11 9.91
CA ASP A 32 18.96 -9.40 9.29
C ASP A 32 20.16 -10.34 9.05
N MET A 33 21.12 -9.90 8.23
CA MET A 33 22.36 -10.62 7.93
C MET A 33 22.13 -12.02 7.32
N THR A 34 21.04 -12.17 6.57
CA THR A 34 20.54 -13.45 6.08
C THR A 34 21.29 -13.97 4.85
N THR A 35 22.06 -13.15 4.14
CA THR A 35 23.21 -13.59 3.35
C THR A 35 24.39 -13.62 4.32
N PRO A 36 24.83 -14.79 4.84
CA PRO A 36 25.71 -14.88 6.01
C PRO A 36 26.81 -13.81 6.00
N ALA A 37 26.64 -12.75 6.81
CA ALA A 37 27.50 -11.56 6.71
C ALA A 37 28.67 -11.64 7.71
N ILE A 38 29.80 -12.19 7.26
CA ILE A 38 30.98 -12.41 8.11
C ILE A 38 31.88 -11.17 8.06
N ARG A 39 32.05 -10.50 9.22
CA ARG A 39 32.77 -9.21 9.34
C ARG A 39 34.27 -9.30 9.07
N GLN A 40 34.92 -10.42 9.37
CA GLN A 40 36.33 -10.65 9.03
C GLN A 40 36.40 -11.51 7.79
N ASN A 41 37.05 -11.01 6.73
CA ASN A 41 37.31 -11.80 5.53
C ASN A 41 38.17 -13.00 5.91
N ARG A 42 37.57 -14.19 5.95
CA ARG A 42 38.30 -15.44 5.86
C ARG A 42 37.99 -16.01 4.48
N GLY A 43 38.96 -15.97 3.57
CA GLY A 43 38.80 -16.46 2.21
C GLY A 43 38.43 -15.38 1.21
N ASP A 44 37.53 -15.73 0.29
CA ASP A 44 37.21 -15.01 -0.94
C ASP A 44 36.17 -13.90 -0.79
N MET A 45 35.37 -13.89 0.28
CA MET A 45 34.19 -13.02 0.41
C MET A 45 33.92 -12.52 1.84
N LYS A 46 33.05 -11.51 1.97
CA LYS A 46 32.43 -11.06 3.25
C LYS A 46 31.27 -11.98 3.70
N GLY A 47 31.44 -13.29 3.50
CA GLY A 47 30.45 -14.30 3.88
C GLY A 47 31.06 -15.67 4.14
N LEU A 48 30.30 -16.76 3.98
CA LEU A 48 30.87 -18.11 4.06
C LEU A 48 32.00 -18.26 3.02
N PRO A 49 33.14 -18.91 3.32
CA PRO A 49 34.13 -19.23 2.29
C PRO A 49 33.55 -20.17 1.23
N PHE A 50 33.78 -19.95 -0.06
CA PHE A 50 33.13 -20.75 -1.13
C PHE A 50 33.34 -22.26 -1.03
N LYS A 51 34.51 -22.67 -0.56
CA LYS A 51 34.90 -24.09 -0.41
C LYS A 51 34.53 -24.68 0.96
N LEU A 52 33.96 -23.89 1.87
CA LEU A 52 33.46 -24.42 3.13
C LEU A 52 32.36 -25.44 2.82
N LEU A 53 32.54 -26.67 3.30
CA LEU A 53 31.51 -27.70 3.18
C LEU A 53 30.43 -27.42 4.23
N VAL A 54 29.18 -27.31 3.77
CA VAL A 54 27.99 -27.11 4.60
C VAL A 54 26.94 -28.13 4.20
N ASN A 55 26.01 -28.43 5.10
CA ASN A 55 24.90 -29.31 4.77
C ASN A 55 23.97 -28.66 3.73
N SER A 56 23.37 -29.48 2.89
CA SER A 56 22.40 -29.10 1.88
C SER A 56 21.23 -30.07 1.92
N ASP A 57 20.01 -29.54 1.94
CA ASP A 57 18.77 -30.31 1.88
C ASP A 57 18.04 -30.14 0.53
N PHE A 58 18.73 -29.64 -0.50
CA PHE A 58 18.13 -29.34 -1.81
C PHE A 58 17.58 -30.59 -2.52
N GLU A 59 18.30 -31.71 -2.44
CA GLU A 59 17.92 -32.99 -3.07
C GLU A 59 17.09 -33.89 -2.12
N GLY A 60 16.60 -33.34 -1.00
CA GLY A 60 15.84 -34.09 0.01
C GLY A 60 16.68 -34.98 0.95
N THR A 61 17.95 -35.24 0.61
CA THR A 61 18.95 -35.86 1.49
C THR A 61 19.96 -34.82 1.96
N VAL A 62 20.27 -34.82 3.26
CA VAL A 62 21.25 -33.90 3.85
C VAL A 62 22.67 -34.36 3.49
N GLU A 63 23.34 -33.62 2.61
CA GLU A 63 24.72 -33.90 2.18
C GLU A 63 25.62 -32.67 2.29
N LEU A 64 26.92 -32.90 2.47
CA LEU A 64 27.92 -31.83 2.44
C LEU A 64 28.15 -31.37 1.00
N LYS A 65 27.90 -30.08 0.74
CA LYS A 65 28.23 -29.41 -0.52
C LYS A 65 29.07 -28.15 -0.23
N PRO A 66 29.91 -27.70 -1.18
CA PRO A 66 30.53 -26.39 -1.07
C PRO A 66 29.48 -25.29 -0.90
N SER A 67 29.69 -24.37 0.04
CA SER A 67 28.75 -23.29 0.37
C SER A 67 28.32 -22.47 -0.85
N LEU A 68 29.21 -22.28 -1.82
CA LEU A 68 28.92 -21.60 -3.09
C LEU A 68 27.75 -22.24 -3.85
N LYS A 69 27.58 -23.56 -3.78
CA LYS A 69 26.49 -24.27 -4.48
C LYS A 69 25.12 -24.06 -3.83
N VAL A 70 25.09 -23.69 -2.55
CA VAL A 70 23.87 -23.72 -1.72
C VAL A 70 23.66 -22.40 -0.97
N TRP A 71 24.37 -21.35 -1.38
CA TRP A 71 24.46 -20.07 -0.68
C TRP A 71 23.08 -19.46 -0.37
N ASN A 72 22.24 -19.38 -1.40
CA ASN A 72 20.92 -18.75 -1.28
C ASN A 72 19.94 -19.59 -0.45
N LEU A 73 20.19 -20.90 -0.30
CA LEU A 73 19.38 -21.78 0.53
C LEU A 73 19.54 -21.46 2.02
N TYR A 74 20.63 -20.80 2.43
CA TYR A 74 20.78 -20.36 3.82
C TYR A 74 19.64 -19.40 4.21
N SER A 75 19.40 -18.34 3.42
CA SER A 75 18.34 -17.36 3.73
C SER A 75 16.96 -18.01 3.66
N TYR A 76 16.73 -18.83 2.63
CA TYR A 76 15.49 -19.59 2.48
C TYR A 76 15.19 -20.46 3.70
N ASN A 77 16.17 -21.27 4.14
CA ASN A 77 16.01 -22.16 5.27
C ASN A 77 15.93 -21.42 6.61
N LEU A 78 16.57 -20.25 6.75
CA LEU A 78 16.39 -19.38 7.92
C LEU A 78 14.95 -18.85 8.00
N HIS A 79 14.39 -18.35 6.90
CA HIS A 79 13.00 -17.88 6.88
C HIS A 79 12.03 -19.01 7.15
N LYS A 80 12.22 -20.16 6.49
CA LYS A 80 11.44 -21.38 6.73
C LYS A 80 11.50 -21.83 8.19
N ALA A 81 12.70 -21.91 8.78
CA ALA A 81 12.89 -22.29 10.18
C ALA A 81 12.17 -21.34 11.14
N THR A 82 12.19 -20.04 10.84
CA THR A 82 11.49 -19.02 11.63
C THR A 82 9.98 -19.21 11.50
N TYR A 83 9.45 -19.25 10.28
CA TYR A 83 8.02 -19.40 10.02
C TYR A 83 7.43 -20.68 10.62
N GLU A 84 8.03 -21.84 10.33
CA GLU A 84 7.60 -23.13 10.88
C GLU A 84 7.78 -23.20 12.41
N GLY A 85 8.80 -22.52 12.93
CA GLY A 85 9.05 -22.38 14.36
C GLY A 85 7.94 -21.60 15.07
N LEU A 86 7.58 -20.43 14.52
CA LEU A 86 6.52 -19.60 15.07
C LEU A 86 5.16 -20.31 15.04
N ASN A 87 4.87 -21.07 13.98
CA ASN A 87 3.65 -21.89 13.88
C ASN A 87 3.51 -22.97 14.98
N LYS A 88 4.61 -23.33 15.65
CA LYS A 88 4.64 -24.35 16.71
C LYS A 88 4.63 -23.73 18.11
N LEU A 89 4.63 -22.40 18.24
CA LEU A 89 4.59 -21.75 19.55
C LEU A 89 3.16 -21.79 20.10
N PRO A 90 2.93 -22.25 21.35
CA PRO A 90 1.60 -22.31 21.93
C PRO A 90 0.85 -20.97 21.93
N GLY A 91 1.54 -19.85 22.16
CA GLY A 91 0.96 -18.50 22.14
C GLY A 91 0.66 -17.93 20.74
N ARG A 92 0.82 -18.73 19.68
CA ARG A 92 0.62 -18.30 18.28
C ARG A 92 -0.25 -19.27 17.47
N GLU A 93 -1.03 -20.11 18.15
CA GLU A 93 -1.98 -21.00 17.49
C GLU A 93 -2.92 -20.18 16.58
N ASN A 94 -3.13 -20.68 15.36
CA ASN A 94 -3.95 -20.02 14.33
C ASN A 94 -3.64 -18.53 14.05
N THR A 95 -2.43 -18.04 14.33
CA THR A 95 -2.09 -16.62 14.14
C THR A 95 -1.14 -16.44 12.95
N ARG A 96 -1.36 -15.42 12.12
CA ARG A 96 -0.45 -15.08 11.00
C ARG A 96 0.92 -14.64 11.53
N ASN A 97 1.98 -15.08 10.86
CA ASN A 97 3.34 -14.64 11.17
C ASN A 97 3.74 -13.47 10.29
N PHE A 98 4.36 -12.45 10.89
CA PHE A 98 5.02 -11.41 10.12
C PHE A 98 6.53 -11.50 10.26
N ILE A 99 7.19 -11.86 9.16
CA ILE A 99 8.64 -12.02 9.05
C ILE A 99 9.12 -11.17 7.87
N ILE A 100 10.13 -10.33 8.09
CA ILE A 100 10.85 -9.63 7.01
C ILE A 100 12.31 -10.08 7.01
N GLY A 101 12.83 -10.43 5.84
CA GLY A 101 14.24 -10.79 5.64
C GLY A 101 14.98 -9.81 4.73
N ARG A 102 16.30 -9.98 4.57
CA ARG A 102 17.13 -9.23 3.58
C ARG A 102 17.57 -10.07 2.37
N GLY A 103 17.65 -11.37 2.53
CA GLY A 103 18.19 -12.34 1.58
C GLY A 103 17.10 -13.35 1.24
N SER A 104 17.09 -13.86 0.02
CA SER A 104 15.94 -14.59 -0.51
C SER A 104 16.35 -15.71 -1.45
N TYR A 105 15.39 -16.56 -1.78
CA TYR A 105 15.45 -17.53 -2.86
C TYR A 105 14.05 -17.69 -3.46
N VAL A 106 13.95 -18.35 -4.62
CA VAL A 106 12.65 -18.67 -5.22
C VAL A 106 11.80 -19.45 -4.20
N GLY A 107 10.57 -18.99 -3.98
CA GLY A 107 9.65 -19.57 -3.01
C GLY A 107 9.74 -19.00 -1.58
N SER A 108 10.64 -18.05 -1.31
CA SER A 108 10.72 -17.40 0.02
C SER A 108 9.46 -16.62 0.42
N HIS A 109 8.62 -16.22 -0.54
CA HIS A 109 7.33 -15.54 -0.30
C HIS A 109 6.40 -16.34 0.63
N ARG A 110 6.53 -17.67 0.68
CA ARG A 110 5.77 -18.54 1.59
C ARG A 110 6.09 -18.32 3.06
N TYR A 111 7.21 -17.69 3.37
CA TYR A 111 7.75 -17.62 4.74
C TYR A 111 8.03 -16.20 5.22
N ALA A 112 8.41 -15.28 4.32
CA ALA A 112 8.80 -13.92 4.70
C ALA A 112 8.66 -12.94 3.54
N GLY A 113 8.40 -11.67 3.88
CA GLY A 113 8.64 -10.54 2.99
C GLY A 113 10.14 -10.21 2.89
N LEU A 114 10.48 -9.23 2.05
CA LEU A 114 11.87 -8.86 1.77
C LEU A 114 12.09 -7.35 1.85
N TRP A 115 12.89 -6.89 2.81
CA TRP A 115 13.44 -5.54 2.75
C TRP A 115 14.72 -5.55 1.92
N THR A 116 14.90 -4.55 1.07
CA THR A 116 15.92 -4.54 0.00
C THR A 116 17.32 -4.15 0.46
N GLY A 117 17.57 -4.06 1.76
CA GLY A 117 18.90 -3.89 2.32
C GLY A 117 19.31 -2.44 2.59
N ASP A 118 20.61 -2.27 2.85
CA ASP A 118 21.23 -1.05 3.38
C ASP A 118 21.31 0.04 2.29
N ASN A 119 20.19 0.64 1.92
CA ASN A 119 20.13 1.73 0.95
C ASN A 119 20.70 3.04 1.51
N SER A 120 21.24 3.89 0.66
CA SER A 120 21.80 5.20 1.04
C SER A 120 20.72 6.28 1.07
N SER A 121 20.93 7.37 1.84
CA SER A 121 20.13 8.61 1.78
C SER A 121 20.38 9.39 0.48
N ASP A 122 19.99 8.80 -0.64
CA ASP A 122 20.37 9.24 -1.98
C ASP A 122 19.19 9.09 -2.95
N TRP A 123 19.07 10.03 -3.90
CA TRP A 123 18.05 10.04 -4.94
C TRP A 123 18.13 8.84 -5.88
N ASP A 124 19.33 8.30 -6.12
CA ASP A 124 19.49 7.09 -6.94
C ASP A 124 18.79 5.89 -6.27
N PHE A 125 18.88 5.77 -4.94
CA PHE A 125 18.19 4.70 -4.22
C PHE A 125 16.67 4.90 -4.24
N LEU A 126 16.16 6.12 -4.09
CA LEU A 126 14.74 6.41 -4.26
C LEU A 126 14.25 6.02 -5.67
N GLN A 127 15.00 6.36 -6.72
CA GLN A 127 14.69 5.95 -8.09
C GLN A 127 14.68 4.42 -8.24
N MET A 128 15.69 3.74 -7.69
CA MET A 128 15.78 2.28 -7.72
C MET A 128 14.67 1.59 -6.94
N ASN A 129 14.11 2.21 -5.90
CA ASN A 129 13.08 1.63 -5.03
C ASN A 129 11.88 1.12 -5.84
N ILE A 130 11.36 1.95 -6.75
CA ILE A 130 10.20 1.61 -7.57
C ILE A 130 10.50 0.36 -8.42
N SER A 131 11.61 0.40 -9.17
CA SER A 131 12.02 -0.72 -10.01
C SER A 131 12.23 -2.02 -9.22
N GLN A 132 12.83 -1.93 -8.03
CA GLN A 132 13.05 -3.09 -7.16
C GLN A 132 11.75 -3.68 -6.65
N VAL A 133 10.82 -2.84 -6.16
CA VAL A 133 9.52 -3.30 -5.67
C VAL A 133 8.71 -3.96 -6.77
N LEU A 134 8.62 -3.33 -7.95
CA LEU A 134 7.87 -3.90 -9.07
C LEU A 134 8.47 -5.22 -9.56
N SER A 135 9.80 -5.28 -9.65
CA SER A 135 10.49 -6.52 -10.06
C SER A 135 10.25 -7.64 -9.05
N LEU A 136 10.42 -7.38 -7.76
CA LEU A 136 10.23 -8.39 -6.72
C LEU A 136 8.75 -8.81 -6.59
N GLY A 137 7.82 -7.88 -6.76
CA GLY A 137 6.39 -8.16 -6.82
C GLY A 137 6.03 -9.13 -7.95
N MET A 138 6.56 -8.93 -9.16
CA MET A 138 6.40 -9.89 -10.27
C MET A 138 7.00 -11.27 -9.99
N HIS A 139 7.88 -11.39 -8.98
CA HIS A 139 8.45 -12.65 -8.51
C HIS A 139 7.79 -13.14 -7.20
N ALA A 140 6.52 -12.78 -7.00
CA ALA A 140 5.64 -13.18 -5.90
C ALA A 140 6.02 -12.66 -4.50
N LEU A 141 6.98 -11.73 -4.38
CA LEU A 141 7.27 -11.10 -3.09
C LEU A 141 6.29 -9.96 -2.83
N ALA A 142 5.20 -10.29 -2.13
CA ALA A 142 4.11 -9.38 -1.80
C ALA A 142 4.59 -8.12 -1.05
N ILE A 143 5.32 -8.32 0.05
CA ILE A 143 5.80 -7.24 0.91
C ILE A 143 7.28 -7.04 0.66
N THR A 144 7.62 -5.93 0.00
CA THR A 144 8.99 -5.54 -0.29
C THR A 144 9.16 -4.02 -0.36
N GLY A 145 10.35 -3.55 -0.03
CA GLY A 145 10.73 -2.14 -0.16
C GLY A 145 12.01 -1.76 0.59
N GLN A 146 12.41 -0.51 0.41
CA GLN A 146 13.60 0.10 1.02
C GLN A 146 13.32 0.73 2.39
N ASP A 147 14.39 1.13 3.07
CA ASP A 147 14.29 2.05 4.21
C ASP A 147 14.05 3.47 3.73
N ILE A 148 12.89 4.02 4.07
CA ILE A 148 12.47 5.36 3.68
C ILE A 148 13.43 6.39 4.27
N GLY A 149 13.98 7.22 3.40
CA GLY A 149 15.01 8.21 3.74
C GLY A 149 16.44 7.68 3.70
N GLY A 150 16.67 6.38 3.51
CA GLY A 150 18.02 5.80 3.48
C GLY A 150 18.46 5.22 4.82
N PHE A 151 19.02 4.01 4.79
CA PHE A 151 19.69 3.41 5.94
C PHE A 151 21.05 4.05 6.23
N GLU A 152 21.90 4.16 5.20
CA GLU A 152 23.26 4.73 5.25
C GLU A 152 23.29 6.25 4.99
N GLU A 153 24.41 6.89 5.37
CA GLU A 153 24.71 8.28 4.98
C GLU A 153 24.84 8.41 3.46
N ALA A 154 24.48 9.57 2.89
CA ALA A 154 24.69 9.79 1.46
C ALA A 154 26.19 9.81 1.13
N ALA A 155 26.57 9.20 0.01
CA ALA A 155 27.98 9.08 -0.38
C ALA A 155 28.60 10.44 -0.76
N TYR A 156 27.79 11.38 -1.27
CA TYR A 156 28.25 12.66 -1.81
C TYR A 156 28.29 13.80 -0.79
N ASP A 157 27.48 13.76 0.28
CA ASP A 157 27.43 14.81 1.30
C ASP A 157 27.74 14.33 2.73
N ALA A 158 27.89 13.01 2.94
CA ALA A 158 28.07 12.40 4.25
C ALA A 158 27.07 12.94 5.30
N GLY A 159 25.85 13.26 4.86
CA GLY A 159 24.81 13.88 5.66
C GLY A 159 24.42 13.02 6.87
N LYS A 160 24.26 13.69 8.01
CA LYS A 160 23.89 13.06 9.29
C LYS A 160 22.38 12.75 9.41
N TRP A 161 21.59 13.10 8.40
CA TRP A 161 20.17 12.76 8.22
C TRP A 161 19.84 12.84 6.73
N ALA A 162 18.68 12.33 6.32
CA ALA A 162 18.24 12.47 4.93
C ALA A 162 17.94 13.94 4.61
N ASN A 163 18.23 14.39 3.38
CA ASN A 163 17.80 15.72 2.96
C ASN A 163 16.26 15.88 3.17
N PRO A 164 15.75 17.03 3.69
CA PRO A 164 14.32 17.21 3.94
C PRO A 164 13.43 16.94 2.72
N GLU A 165 13.86 17.41 1.54
CA GLU A 165 13.16 17.16 0.28
C GLU A 165 13.14 15.67 -0.05
N LEU A 166 14.29 15.01 0.06
CA LEU A 166 14.43 13.59 -0.18
C LEU A 166 13.51 12.78 0.74
N LEU A 167 13.46 13.09 2.04
CA LEU A 167 12.55 12.40 2.97
C LEU A 167 11.08 12.61 2.59
N ILE A 168 10.70 13.83 2.20
CA ILE A 168 9.33 14.13 1.75
C ILE A 168 8.98 13.29 0.52
N ARG A 169 9.82 13.31 -0.53
CA ARG A 169 9.59 12.56 -1.77
C ARG A 169 9.57 11.06 -1.55
N TRP A 170 10.48 10.55 -0.70
CA TRP A 170 10.55 9.13 -0.38
C TRP A 170 9.37 8.68 0.48
N THR A 171 8.89 9.51 1.40
CA THR A 171 7.67 9.21 2.17
C THR A 171 6.45 9.22 1.26
N GLY A 172 6.34 10.21 0.37
CA GLY A 172 5.26 10.29 -0.61
C GLY A 172 5.22 9.07 -1.54
N ALA A 173 6.35 8.67 -2.12
CA ALA A 173 6.43 7.45 -2.92
C ALA A 173 6.16 6.19 -2.07
N GLY A 174 6.82 6.09 -0.92
CA GLY A 174 6.77 4.93 -0.04
C GLY A 174 5.40 4.67 0.57
N ALA A 175 4.58 5.71 0.79
CA ALA A 175 3.23 5.58 1.33
C ALA A 175 2.37 4.63 0.49
N PHE A 176 2.68 4.49 -0.80
CA PHE A 176 1.97 3.63 -1.74
C PHE A 176 2.67 2.31 -2.05
N LEU A 177 3.85 2.05 -1.47
CA LEU A 177 4.57 0.79 -1.65
C LEU A 177 4.18 -0.24 -0.57
N PRO A 178 4.41 -1.55 -0.80
CA PRO A 178 3.93 -2.59 0.12
C PRO A 178 4.66 -2.57 1.47
N TRP A 179 5.92 -2.15 1.50
CA TRP A 179 6.71 -1.97 2.71
C TRP A 179 6.96 -0.48 3.01
N PHE A 180 6.33 0.02 4.07
CA PHE A 180 6.42 1.41 4.50
C PHE A 180 7.13 1.53 5.84
N ARG A 181 8.47 1.55 5.82
CA ARG A 181 9.31 1.66 7.02
C ARG A 181 10.34 2.77 6.85
N ASN A 182 10.34 3.71 7.80
CA ASN A 182 11.47 4.63 8.00
C ASN A 182 12.49 3.97 8.94
N HIS A 183 13.74 3.83 8.50
CA HIS A 183 14.79 3.21 9.29
C HIS A 183 16.17 3.74 8.89
N TYR A 184 17.11 3.81 9.85
CA TYR A 184 18.43 4.35 9.64
C TYR A 184 19.46 3.81 10.63
N VAL A 185 20.75 3.98 10.31
CA VAL A 185 21.85 3.59 11.19
C VAL A 185 22.31 4.68 12.15
N ARG A 186 22.10 4.46 13.46
CA ARG A 186 22.47 5.40 14.54
C ARG A 186 23.94 5.30 15.04
N LYS A 187 24.84 4.57 14.37
CA LYS A 187 26.20 4.26 14.88
C LYS A 187 27.22 5.39 14.67
N GLY A 188 26.90 6.62 15.10
CA GLY A 188 27.70 7.84 14.82
C GLY A 188 27.65 8.29 13.35
N ARG A 189 26.83 7.60 12.55
CA ARG A 189 26.61 7.86 11.15
C ARG A 189 25.43 8.82 11.00
N LYS A 190 24.21 8.38 11.30
CA LYS A 190 23.03 9.27 11.26
C LYS A 190 22.48 9.59 12.65
N GLU A 191 21.93 10.79 12.78
CA GLU A 191 21.40 11.36 14.02
C GLU A 191 19.91 11.08 14.18
N PHE A 192 19.10 11.40 13.16
CA PHE A 192 17.64 11.26 13.17
C PHE A 192 17.09 10.97 11.76
N GLN A 193 15.83 10.50 11.70
CA GLN A 193 15.09 10.43 10.44
C GLN A 193 13.56 10.50 10.58
N GLU A 194 13.05 10.39 11.80
CA GLU A 194 11.63 10.54 12.10
C GLU A 194 11.14 11.93 11.66
N PRO A 195 9.98 12.07 10.99
CA PRO A 195 9.56 13.36 10.42
C PRO A 195 9.54 14.52 11.41
N PHE A 196 9.13 14.29 12.66
CA PHE A 196 9.06 15.33 13.69
C PHE A 196 10.44 15.86 14.12
N GLN A 197 11.50 15.05 13.99
CA GLN A 197 12.86 15.44 14.37
C GLN A 197 13.42 16.56 13.48
N TYR A 198 12.94 16.73 12.24
CA TYR A 198 13.39 17.79 11.35
C TYR A 198 13.08 19.19 11.90
N VAL A 199 11.90 19.36 12.49
CA VAL A 199 11.50 20.62 13.14
C VAL A 199 12.23 20.81 14.46
N GLU A 200 12.36 19.75 15.27
CA GLU A 200 13.07 19.82 16.55
C GLU A 200 14.55 20.18 16.35
N TRP A 201 15.21 19.53 15.39
CA TRP A 201 16.59 19.80 15.03
C TRP A 201 16.76 21.23 14.51
N PHE A 202 15.90 21.65 13.57
CA PHE A 202 15.94 23.00 12.99
C PHE A 202 15.82 24.08 14.07
N ASN A 203 14.87 23.95 14.99
CA ASN A 203 14.64 24.94 16.05
C ASN A 203 15.76 24.98 17.11
N ASN A 204 16.46 23.86 17.31
CA ASN A 204 17.53 23.73 18.31
C ASN A 204 18.94 23.91 17.73
N TYR A 205 19.08 24.14 16.43
CA TYR A 205 20.37 24.31 15.78
C TYR A 205 21.05 25.62 16.23
N LYS A 206 22.21 25.52 16.88
CA LYS A 206 22.91 26.66 17.53
C LYS A 206 24.25 27.06 16.90
N GLY A 207 24.61 26.58 15.71
CA GLY A 207 25.85 27.03 15.06
C GLY A 207 26.01 26.55 13.63
N GLY A 208 26.69 27.34 12.78
CA GLY A 208 26.86 27.06 11.35
C GLY A 208 25.71 27.59 10.48
N ASN A 209 25.82 27.42 9.15
CA ASN A 209 24.72 27.68 8.22
C ASN A 209 23.76 26.48 8.21
N ILE A 210 22.45 26.72 8.26
CA ILE A 210 21.45 25.68 8.01
C ILE A 210 21.44 25.41 6.49
N PRO A 211 21.42 24.16 6.03
CA PRO A 211 21.28 23.86 4.60
C PRO A 211 19.99 24.47 4.04
N GLU A 212 20.12 25.25 2.95
CA GLU A 212 18.97 25.76 2.20
C GLU A 212 18.34 24.66 1.33
N PRO A 213 17.03 24.73 1.04
CA PRO A 213 16.07 25.72 1.56
C PRO A 213 15.62 25.40 3.00
N GLN A 214 15.77 26.36 3.90
CA GLN A 214 15.42 26.21 5.33
C GLN A 214 13.96 25.84 5.57
N ASP A 215 13.05 26.35 4.74
CA ASP A 215 11.61 26.14 4.91
C ASP A 215 11.21 24.66 4.78
N LEU A 216 11.96 23.85 4.01
CA LEU A 216 11.64 22.43 3.85
C LEU A 216 11.69 21.66 5.18
N TYR A 217 12.61 22.01 6.09
CA TYR A 217 12.68 21.37 7.42
C TYR A 217 11.36 21.50 8.18
N ARG A 218 10.68 22.64 8.03
CA ARG A 218 9.38 22.89 8.66
C ARG A 218 8.22 22.19 7.96
N MET A 219 8.33 21.93 6.67
CA MET A 219 7.29 21.27 5.87
C MET A 219 7.29 19.74 6.03
N VAL A 220 8.41 19.12 6.43
CA VAL A 220 8.55 17.66 6.55
C VAL A 220 7.39 17.00 7.32
N PRO A 221 7.05 17.41 8.56
CA PRO A 221 6.02 16.73 9.34
C PRO A 221 4.64 16.77 8.69
N ASP A 222 4.26 17.91 8.09
CA ASP A 222 2.91 18.10 7.55
C ASP A 222 2.71 17.31 6.26
N ILE A 223 3.70 17.33 5.36
CA ILE A 223 3.65 16.55 4.11
C ILE A 223 3.76 15.05 4.39
N CYS A 224 4.67 14.64 5.29
CA CYS A 224 4.75 13.24 5.69
C CYS A 224 3.44 12.78 6.33
N ARG A 225 2.85 13.59 7.23
CA ARG A 225 1.55 13.27 7.84
C ARG A 225 0.46 13.12 6.79
N HIS A 226 0.40 14.00 5.79
CA HIS A 226 -0.60 13.91 4.73
C HIS A 226 -0.54 12.55 4.01
N TYR A 227 0.64 12.12 3.55
CA TYR A 227 0.76 10.84 2.83
C TYR A 227 0.66 9.61 3.73
N ILE A 228 1.07 9.70 5.00
CA ILE A 228 0.82 8.66 6.00
C ILE A 228 -0.70 8.51 6.22
N THR A 229 -1.41 9.62 6.41
CA THR A 229 -2.86 9.64 6.55
C THR A 229 -3.54 9.02 5.33
N LEU A 230 -3.10 9.39 4.12
CA LEU A 230 -3.66 8.83 2.89
C LEU A 230 -3.42 7.32 2.78
N ARG A 231 -2.25 6.81 3.18
CA ARG A 231 -2.01 5.35 3.28
C ARG A 231 -3.00 4.67 4.22
N TYR A 232 -3.26 5.25 5.39
CA TYR A 232 -4.23 4.69 6.35
C TYR A 232 -5.66 4.75 5.82
N ARG A 233 -6.04 5.82 5.11
CA ARG A 233 -7.35 5.89 4.44
C ARG A 233 -7.50 4.83 3.36
N LEU A 234 -6.43 4.49 2.65
CA LEU A 234 -6.39 3.44 1.63
C LEU A 234 -6.09 2.04 2.19
N MET A 235 -6.13 1.82 3.51
CA MET A 235 -5.72 0.55 4.11
C MET A 235 -6.53 -0.64 3.57
N GLN A 236 -7.84 -0.46 3.35
CA GLN A 236 -8.68 -1.50 2.74
C GLN A 236 -8.19 -1.89 1.34
N LEU A 237 -7.79 -0.92 0.50
CA LEU A 237 -7.24 -1.19 -0.84
C LEU A 237 -5.96 -2.03 -0.78
N PHE A 238 -5.05 -1.74 0.17
CA PHE A 238 -3.85 -2.56 0.39
C PHE A 238 -4.19 -3.95 0.91
N TYR A 239 -5.18 -4.04 1.80
CA TYR A 239 -5.62 -5.31 2.35
C TYR A 239 -6.22 -6.21 1.27
N ASP A 240 -7.06 -5.65 0.41
CA ASP A 240 -7.66 -6.37 -0.71
C ASP A 240 -6.59 -6.84 -1.71
N ALA A 241 -5.56 -6.04 -1.95
CA ALA A 241 -4.44 -6.42 -2.81
C ALA A 241 -3.57 -7.53 -2.19
N LEU A 242 -3.39 -7.55 -0.86
CA LEU A 242 -2.71 -8.63 -0.14
C LEU A 242 -3.51 -9.94 -0.16
N PHE A 243 -4.84 -9.84 -0.03
CA PHE A 243 -5.72 -11.00 -0.14
C PHE A 243 -5.71 -11.55 -1.57
N GLU A 244 -5.87 -10.69 -2.59
CA GLU A 244 -5.74 -11.06 -4.01
C GLU A 244 -4.40 -11.75 -4.29
N ASN A 245 -3.29 -11.21 -3.77
CA ASN A 245 -1.98 -11.83 -3.90
C ASN A 245 -1.92 -13.26 -3.33
N THR A 246 -2.66 -13.54 -2.26
CA THR A 246 -2.74 -14.89 -1.68
C THR A 246 -3.45 -15.87 -2.62
N LEU A 247 -4.41 -15.39 -3.42
CA LEU A 247 -5.20 -16.21 -4.34
C LEU A 247 -4.45 -16.53 -5.63
N ASP A 248 -3.86 -15.52 -6.27
CA ASP A 248 -3.34 -15.65 -7.64
C ASP A 248 -1.90 -15.14 -7.82
N GLY A 249 -1.28 -14.63 -6.76
CA GLY A 249 0.08 -14.11 -6.79
C GLY A 249 0.22 -12.71 -7.41
N MET A 250 -0.87 -12.05 -7.78
CA MET A 250 -0.85 -10.71 -8.36
C MET A 250 -0.21 -9.71 -7.37
N PRO A 251 0.79 -8.91 -7.78
CA PRO A 251 1.47 -8.03 -6.84
C PRO A 251 0.59 -6.85 -6.43
N ILE A 252 0.87 -6.35 -5.22
CA ILE A 252 0.18 -5.18 -4.66
C ILE A 252 0.49 -3.93 -5.48
N CYS A 253 1.77 -3.71 -5.80
CA CYS A 253 2.20 -2.68 -6.73
C CYS A 253 2.51 -3.30 -8.09
N ARG A 254 1.93 -2.79 -9.16
CA ARG A 254 1.98 -3.39 -10.49
C ARG A 254 2.65 -2.46 -11.50
N PRO A 255 3.59 -2.95 -12.33
CA PRO A 255 4.07 -2.17 -13.46
C PRO A 255 2.93 -1.93 -14.45
N LEU A 256 2.97 -0.82 -15.18
CA LEU A 256 1.86 -0.37 -16.04
C LEU A 256 1.38 -1.48 -17.00
N PHE A 257 2.32 -2.17 -17.64
CA PHE A 257 2.02 -3.22 -18.63
C PHE A 257 1.30 -4.45 -18.04
N LEU A 258 1.34 -4.65 -16.72
CA LEU A 258 0.67 -5.78 -16.07
C LEU A 258 -0.85 -5.56 -16.00
N ASN A 259 -1.29 -4.31 -15.82
CA ASN A 259 -2.71 -3.96 -15.82
C ASN A 259 -3.22 -3.59 -17.22
N ASP A 260 -2.36 -3.02 -18.06
CA ASP A 260 -2.74 -2.49 -19.37
C ASP A 260 -1.89 -3.10 -20.52
N PRO A 261 -1.88 -4.43 -20.70
CA PRO A 261 -1.07 -5.10 -21.73
C PRO A 261 -1.49 -4.74 -23.16
N GLN A 262 -2.71 -4.22 -23.35
CA GLN A 262 -3.22 -3.72 -24.63
C GLN A 262 -2.52 -2.42 -25.09
N ASP A 263 -1.87 -1.70 -24.18
CA ASP A 263 -1.17 -0.47 -24.51
C ASP A 263 0.24 -0.75 -25.01
N GLU A 264 0.35 -1.07 -26.29
CA GLU A 264 1.63 -1.39 -26.93
C GLU A 264 2.67 -0.25 -26.84
N SER A 265 2.24 0.99 -26.56
CA SER A 265 3.16 2.11 -26.43
C SER A 265 4.05 2.02 -25.20
N LEU A 266 3.65 1.25 -24.19
CA LEU A 266 4.44 0.94 -22.99
C LEU A 266 5.75 0.21 -23.31
N TYR A 267 5.82 -0.53 -24.43
CA TYR A 267 7.02 -1.25 -24.85
C TYR A 267 7.95 -0.43 -25.76
N ASN A 268 7.49 0.77 -26.18
CA ASN A 268 8.19 1.64 -27.11
C ASN A 268 8.23 3.09 -26.55
N ASP A 269 7.36 3.97 -27.05
CA ASP A 269 7.39 5.42 -26.78
C ASP A 269 7.11 5.84 -25.33
N LYS A 270 6.74 4.91 -24.45
CA LYS A 270 6.38 5.14 -23.04
C LYS A 270 7.18 4.26 -22.08
N ASP A 271 8.26 3.63 -22.55
CA ASP A 271 9.15 2.81 -21.72
C ASP A 271 9.73 3.58 -20.52
N GLN A 272 9.99 4.88 -20.68
CA GLN A 272 10.52 5.75 -19.65
C GLN A 272 9.63 5.87 -18.40
N PHE A 273 8.34 5.51 -18.46
CA PHE A 273 7.42 5.58 -17.31
C PHE A 273 7.41 4.27 -16.50
N LEU A 274 7.90 3.16 -17.07
CA LEU A 274 7.80 1.82 -16.46
C LEU A 274 8.59 1.65 -15.16
N ASN A 275 9.52 2.54 -14.87
CA ASN A 275 10.37 2.50 -13.68
C ASN A 275 10.09 3.63 -12.68
N ASN A 276 9.13 4.52 -12.96
CA ASN A 276 8.82 5.69 -12.12
C ASN A 276 7.32 5.97 -11.96
N GLU A 277 6.47 5.11 -12.51
CA GLU A 277 5.03 5.06 -12.27
C GLU A 277 4.62 3.62 -11.99
N PHE A 278 3.58 3.45 -11.18
CA PHE A 278 3.06 2.13 -10.84
C PHE A 278 1.61 2.21 -10.42
N PHE A 279 0.91 1.09 -10.54
CA PHE A 279 -0.40 0.94 -9.95
C PHE A 279 -0.32 0.41 -8.53
N VAL A 280 -1.17 0.89 -7.64
CA VAL A 280 -1.64 0.12 -6.49
C VAL A 280 -2.89 -0.63 -6.93
N ARG A 281 -2.81 -1.96 -6.88
CA ARG A 281 -3.83 -2.86 -7.44
C ARG A 281 -4.10 -2.53 -8.91
N LYS A 282 -5.36 -2.33 -9.30
CA LYS A 282 -5.77 -2.21 -10.71
C LYS A 282 -5.87 -0.75 -11.21
N ASP A 283 -6.43 0.12 -10.38
CA ASP A 283 -7.04 1.36 -10.86
C ASP A 283 -6.50 2.65 -10.22
N LEU A 284 -5.53 2.55 -9.31
CA LEU A 284 -4.89 3.70 -8.66
C LEU A 284 -3.44 3.83 -9.16
N LEU A 285 -3.20 4.76 -10.09
CA LEU A 285 -1.89 5.08 -10.64
C LEU A 285 -1.15 6.07 -9.73
N ILE A 286 0.09 5.75 -9.37
CA ILE A 286 0.98 6.59 -8.57
C ILE A 286 2.17 7.00 -9.41
N ALA A 287 2.44 8.30 -9.48
CA ALA A 287 3.53 8.87 -10.27
C ALA A 287 4.39 9.81 -9.39
N PRO A 288 5.19 9.30 -8.44
CA PRO A 288 5.95 10.13 -7.50
C PRO A 288 7.11 10.90 -8.16
N VAL A 289 7.47 12.08 -7.66
CA VAL A 289 8.71 12.75 -8.08
C VAL A 289 9.91 12.06 -7.43
N LEU A 290 10.86 11.58 -8.25
CA LEU A 290 12.01 10.76 -7.81
C LEU A 290 13.36 11.49 -7.94
N ARG A 291 13.35 12.80 -8.18
CA ARG A 291 14.53 13.65 -8.34
C ARG A 291 14.36 14.97 -7.56
N PRO A 292 15.46 15.65 -7.16
CA PRO A 292 15.38 16.96 -6.53
C PRO A 292 14.65 17.98 -7.41
N GLN A 293 13.83 18.84 -6.80
CA GLN A 293 13.06 19.88 -7.51
C GLN A 293 13.92 20.90 -8.26
N TYR A 294 15.13 21.13 -7.77
CA TYR A 294 16.11 22.04 -8.38
C TYR A 294 16.86 21.41 -9.55
N GLU A 295 16.84 20.07 -9.67
CA GLU A 295 17.41 19.38 -10.81
C GLU A 295 16.58 19.73 -12.07
N ASP A 296 17.26 19.86 -13.21
CA ASP A 296 16.68 20.19 -14.51
C ASP A 296 15.90 21.52 -14.60
N ASN A 297 16.02 22.41 -13.60
CA ASN A 297 15.27 23.68 -13.49
C ASN A 297 13.74 23.52 -13.62
N ASN A 298 13.18 22.34 -13.32
CA ASN A 298 11.76 22.07 -13.52
C ASN A 298 10.88 22.44 -12.31
N ASN A 299 11.49 22.89 -11.20
CA ASN A 299 10.79 23.32 -9.98
C ASN A 299 9.79 22.28 -9.47
N GLY A 300 10.19 21.00 -9.46
CA GLY A 300 9.38 19.90 -8.99
C GLY A 300 8.26 19.44 -9.91
N ARG A 301 8.15 19.97 -11.13
CA ARG A 301 7.22 19.42 -12.12
C ARG A 301 7.73 18.11 -12.69
N ARG A 302 6.81 17.27 -13.16
CA ARG A 302 7.13 16.03 -13.88
C ARG A 302 6.10 15.71 -14.95
N ASP A 303 6.51 14.94 -15.94
CA ASP A 303 5.58 14.31 -16.86
C ASP A 303 4.90 13.12 -16.17
N VAL A 304 3.61 12.92 -16.49
CA VAL A 304 2.81 11.77 -16.03
C VAL A 304 2.18 11.10 -17.22
N TYR A 305 2.28 9.77 -17.33
CA TYR A 305 1.60 9.02 -18.36
C TYR A 305 0.37 8.30 -17.81
N VAL A 306 -0.79 8.55 -18.41
CA VAL A 306 -2.00 7.80 -18.08
C VAL A 306 -2.28 6.76 -19.18
N PRO A 307 -2.32 5.45 -18.89
CA PRO A 307 -2.43 4.42 -19.95
C PRO A 307 -3.70 4.49 -20.81
N LYS A 308 -3.61 3.95 -22.02
CA LYS A 308 -4.75 3.82 -22.95
C LYS A 308 -5.80 2.82 -22.46
N GLY A 309 -6.99 2.91 -23.05
CA GLY A 309 -8.10 1.98 -22.80
C GLY A 309 -9.10 2.48 -21.75
N SER A 310 -8.79 3.56 -21.03
CA SER A 310 -9.73 4.27 -20.18
C SER A 310 -9.32 5.73 -20.03
N ASN A 311 -10.28 6.60 -19.73
CA ASN A 311 -9.99 7.93 -19.20
C ASN A 311 -9.57 7.84 -17.73
N TRP A 312 -9.00 8.93 -17.21
CA TRP A 312 -8.39 8.99 -15.89
C TRP A 312 -8.74 10.28 -15.16
N TYR A 313 -8.96 10.18 -13.86
CA TYR A 313 -9.27 11.30 -12.99
C TYR A 313 -8.10 11.58 -12.04
N CYS A 314 -7.77 12.85 -11.82
CA CYS A 314 -6.83 13.19 -10.76
C CYS A 314 -7.45 12.85 -9.39
N PHE A 315 -6.71 12.14 -8.56
CA PHE A 315 -7.16 11.73 -7.24
C PHE A 315 -7.07 12.89 -6.24
N VAL A 316 -8.15 13.14 -5.50
CA VAL A 316 -8.25 14.26 -4.56
C VAL A 316 -8.87 13.88 -3.21
N ASP A 317 -8.97 12.58 -2.88
CA ASP A 317 -9.45 12.05 -1.59
C ASP A 317 -10.73 12.74 -1.05
N ASN A 318 -11.68 13.05 -1.93
CA ASN A 318 -12.94 13.74 -1.62
C ASN A 318 -12.79 15.07 -0.86
N VAL A 319 -11.64 15.75 -0.94
CA VAL A 319 -11.46 17.08 -0.30
C VAL A 319 -11.86 18.25 -1.20
N MET A 320 -12.02 18.00 -2.50
CA MET A 320 -12.37 19.00 -3.51
C MET A 320 -13.15 18.35 -4.67
N PRO A 321 -13.83 19.14 -5.52
CA PRO A 321 -14.51 18.62 -6.70
C PRO A 321 -13.60 17.83 -7.63
N LEU A 322 -14.15 16.78 -8.21
CA LEU A 322 -13.47 16.02 -9.25
C LEU A 322 -13.29 16.90 -10.49
N GLY A 323 -12.05 17.00 -10.98
CA GLY A 323 -11.75 17.64 -12.26
C GLY A 323 -12.23 16.80 -13.45
N PRO A 324 -12.24 17.35 -14.67
CA PRO A 324 -12.59 16.61 -15.87
C PRO A 324 -11.64 15.44 -16.10
N ALA A 325 -12.15 14.37 -16.71
CA ALA A 325 -11.32 13.22 -17.06
C ALA A 325 -10.22 13.59 -18.08
N THR A 326 -9.03 13.05 -17.88
CA THR A 326 -7.94 13.06 -18.86
C THR A 326 -8.08 11.85 -19.79
N GLU A 327 -7.93 12.07 -21.09
CA GLU A 327 -7.95 10.99 -22.09
C GLU A 327 -6.80 9.99 -21.88
N GLY A 328 -7.12 8.70 -21.88
CA GLY A 328 -6.11 7.64 -21.80
C GLY A 328 -5.12 7.65 -22.97
N GLY A 329 -3.86 7.32 -22.69
CA GLY A 329 -2.76 7.41 -23.65
C GLY A 329 -2.11 8.79 -23.73
N THR A 330 -2.56 9.72 -22.89
CA THR A 330 -1.97 11.06 -22.77
C THR A 330 -0.74 11.05 -21.89
N THR A 331 0.32 11.74 -22.33
CA THR A 331 1.38 12.22 -21.42
C THR A 331 1.02 13.63 -20.98
N ILE A 332 0.64 13.76 -19.72
CA ILE A 332 0.38 15.03 -19.05
C ILE A 332 1.74 15.69 -18.82
N ARG A 333 1.99 16.79 -19.51
CA ARG A 333 3.27 17.50 -19.46
C ARG A 333 3.32 18.44 -18.27
N ASP A 334 4.50 18.54 -17.64
CA ASP A 334 4.80 19.55 -16.63
C ASP A 334 3.78 19.60 -15.47
N PHE A 335 3.31 18.44 -15.01
CA PHE A 335 2.41 18.35 -13.86
C PHE A 335 3.08 19.01 -12.64
N ASP A 336 2.38 19.96 -12.00
CA ASP A 336 2.91 20.69 -10.87
C ASP A 336 2.87 19.86 -9.58
N ALA A 337 3.99 19.19 -9.31
CA ALA A 337 4.22 18.40 -8.11
C ALA A 337 5.26 19.07 -7.20
N ASN A 338 5.34 20.40 -7.20
CA ASN A 338 6.27 21.12 -6.34
C ASN A 338 5.97 20.88 -4.85
N ILE A 339 7.00 20.90 -4.00
CA ILE A 339 6.82 20.86 -2.55
C ILE A 339 6.46 22.28 -2.11
N ASN A 340 5.17 22.45 -1.87
CA ASN A 340 4.62 23.66 -1.33
C ASN A 340 3.43 23.30 -0.44
N VAL A 341 3.43 23.82 0.78
CA VAL A 341 2.35 23.64 1.75
C VAL A 341 1.30 24.75 1.67
N ASN A 342 1.38 25.65 0.68
CA ASN A 342 0.38 26.69 0.48
C ASN A 342 -0.94 26.09 0.00
N GLY A 343 -1.99 26.30 0.80
CA GLY A 343 -3.37 25.93 0.43
C GLY A 343 -3.55 24.43 0.19
N ASP A 344 -4.35 24.11 -0.84
CA ASP A 344 -4.72 22.74 -1.21
C ASP A 344 -3.63 22.01 -2.06
N HIS A 345 -2.41 22.56 -2.17
CA HIS A 345 -1.40 22.00 -3.08
C HIS A 345 -0.77 20.70 -2.56
N ILE A 346 -0.79 20.46 -1.24
CA ILE A 346 -0.18 19.29 -0.59
C ILE A 346 -0.63 17.96 -1.19
N HIS A 347 -1.86 17.91 -1.73
CA HIS A 347 -2.46 16.74 -2.38
C HIS A 347 -1.76 16.35 -3.70
N PHE A 348 -1.03 17.28 -4.34
CA PHE A 348 -0.46 17.12 -5.67
C PHE A 348 1.07 16.91 -5.67
N ILE A 349 1.72 16.89 -4.49
CA ILE A 349 3.17 16.61 -4.36
C ILE A 349 3.53 15.21 -4.91
N VAL A 350 2.58 14.28 -4.86
CA VAL A 350 2.60 12.99 -5.55
C VAL A 350 1.41 12.98 -6.51
N PRO A 351 1.64 13.06 -7.83
CA PRO A 351 0.58 12.87 -8.80
C PRO A 351 -0.04 11.47 -8.67
N ILE A 352 -1.36 11.43 -8.49
CA ILE A 352 -2.14 10.21 -8.34
C ILE A 352 -3.35 10.30 -9.27
N TYR A 353 -3.62 9.23 -10.01
CA TYR A 353 -4.74 9.15 -10.94
C TYR A 353 -5.58 7.90 -10.69
N VAL A 354 -6.90 8.02 -10.87
CA VAL A 354 -7.86 6.93 -10.76
C VAL A 354 -8.48 6.65 -12.11
N ARG A 355 -8.58 5.37 -12.48
CA ARG A 355 -9.22 4.96 -13.73
C ARG A 355 -10.71 5.35 -13.72
N ALA A 356 -11.22 5.88 -14.84
CA ALA A 356 -12.64 6.09 -15.01
C ALA A 356 -13.41 4.76 -14.86
N GLY A 357 -14.49 4.78 -14.08
CA GLY A 357 -15.24 3.60 -13.69
C GLY A 357 -14.64 2.80 -12.52
N ALA A 358 -13.52 3.22 -11.92
CA ALA A 358 -12.99 2.52 -10.76
C ALA A 358 -13.89 2.65 -9.52
N ILE A 359 -13.74 1.69 -8.61
CA ILE A 359 -14.24 1.78 -7.24
C ILE A 359 -13.03 1.73 -6.33
N ILE A 360 -12.82 2.77 -5.50
CA ILE A 360 -11.70 2.84 -4.57
C ILE A 360 -12.25 2.83 -3.14
N PRO A 361 -11.99 1.79 -2.32
CA PRO A 361 -12.41 1.80 -0.93
C PRO A 361 -11.50 2.70 -0.10
N THR A 362 -12.11 3.49 0.77
CA THR A 362 -11.42 4.22 1.83
C THR A 362 -12.05 3.96 3.19
N ILE A 363 -11.26 4.13 4.25
CA ILE A 363 -11.71 4.07 5.65
C ILE A 363 -11.39 5.38 6.36
N GLU A 364 -11.97 5.59 7.54
CA GLU A 364 -11.59 6.70 8.41
C GLU A 364 -10.20 6.49 9.00
N VAL A 365 -9.54 7.61 9.28
CA VAL A 365 -8.15 7.61 9.76
C VAL A 365 -8.08 7.06 11.17
N GLU A 366 -7.23 6.05 11.36
CA GLU A 366 -6.86 5.52 12.67
C GLU A 366 -5.40 5.81 12.98
N GLN A 367 -5.03 5.87 14.27
CA GLN A 367 -3.63 6.03 14.69
C GLN A 367 -2.82 4.73 14.52
N TYR A 368 -3.52 3.59 14.50
CA TYR A 368 -3.02 2.27 14.15
C TYR A 368 -4.19 1.43 13.61
N VAL A 369 -3.91 0.43 12.77
CA VAL A 369 -4.96 -0.41 12.16
C VAL A 369 -5.79 -1.11 13.24
N GLY A 370 -7.11 -0.92 13.21
CA GLY A 370 -8.05 -1.56 14.14
C GLY A 370 -8.25 -0.81 15.45
N GLN A 371 -7.74 0.43 15.59
CA GLN A 371 -7.94 1.26 16.78
C GLN A 371 -9.42 1.41 17.15
N LEU A 372 -10.28 1.79 16.20
CA LEU A 372 -11.69 2.06 16.46
C LEU A 372 -12.41 0.78 16.88
N ASN A 373 -12.11 -0.34 16.22
CA ASN A 373 -12.67 -1.65 16.58
C ASN A 373 -12.23 -2.10 17.98
N ALA A 374 -10.98 -1.85 18.36
CA ALA A 374 -10.50 -2.08 19.73
C ALA A 374 -11.23 -1.21 20.78
N GLU A 375 -11.70 -0.02 20.38
CA GLU A 375 -12.55 0.86 21.20
C GLU A 375 -14.06 0.53 21.09
N GLY A 376 -14.44 -0.52 20.35
CA GLY A 376 -15.83 -0.93 20.15
C GLY A 376 -16.63 -0.01 19.21
N LYS A 377 -15.95 0.73 18.34
CA LYS A 377 -16.53 1.66 17.36
C LYS A 377 -16.29 1.14 15.94
N PRO A 378 -17.24 1.31 15.01
CA PRO A 378 -17.03 0.89 13.62
C PRO A 378 -16.06 1.81 12.88
N ASN A 379 -15.34 1.25 11.89
CA ASN A 379 -14.66 2.02 10.85
C ASN A 379 -15.26 1.67 9.47
N PRO A 380 -16.44 2.24 9.13
CA PRO A 380 -17.18 1.85 7.94
C PRO A 380 -16.41 2.21 6.66
N ILE A 381 -16.39 1.28 5.71
CA ILE A 381 -15.78 1.49 4.39
C ILE A 381 -16.62 2.46 3.57
N THR A 382 -15.96 3.39 2.89
CA THR A 382 -16.54 4.22 1.85
C THR A 382 -16.11 3.71 0.48
N LEU A 383 -17.07 3.27 -0.32
CA LEU A 383 -16.87 2.85 -1.71
C LEU A 383 -16.96 4.09 -2.61
N ASN A 384 -15.81 4.59 -3.07
CA ASN A 384 -15.74 5.75 -3.96
C ASN A 384 -15.92 5.30 -5.41
N VAL A 385 -17.09 5.53 -5.97
CA VAL A 385 -17.47 5.13 -7.33
C VAL A 385 -17.16 6.29 -8.29
N TYR A 386 -16.15 6.08 -9.14
CA TYR A 386 -15.72 7.08 -10.12
C TYR A 386 -16.63 7.10 -11.35
N PRO A 387 -16.78 8.28 -12.00
CA PRO A 387 -17.55 8.39 -13.23
C PRO A 387 -16.94 7.63 -14.42
N GLY A 388 -17.69 7.41 -15.49
CA GLY A 388 -17.24 6.67 -16.68
C GLY A 388 -17.86 5.28 -16.89
N GLN A 389 -17.09 4.38 -17.49
CA GLN A 389 -17.55 3.06 -17.93
C GLN A 389 -17.93 2.14 -16.76
N GLU A 390 -18.52 0.98 -17.09
CA GLU A 390 -18.82 -0.03 -16.07
C GLU A 390 -17.57 -0.48 -15.32
N GLY A 391 -17.71 -0.71 -14.03
CA GLY A 391 -16.60 -1.02 -13.14
C GLY A 391 -16.93 -2.13 -12.16
N GLU A 392 -15.88 -2.76 -11.66
CA GLU A 392 -15.95 -3.89 -10.75
C GLU A 392 -14.82 -3.83 -9.72
N TYR A 393 -15.11 -4.27 -8.50
CA TYR A 393 -14.16 -4.39 -7.41
C TYR A 393 -14.52 -5.59 -6.51
N SER A 394 -13.56 -6.46 -6.23
CA SER A 394 -13.67 -7.49 -5.17
C SER A 394 -13.02 -6.97 -3.90
N MET A 395 -13.79 -6.89 -2.82
CA MET A 395 -13.37 -6.48 -1.48
C MET A 395 -13.39 -7.68 -0.54
N TYR A 396 -12.37 -7.80 0.30
CA TYR A 396 -12.16 -8.91 1.22
C TYR A 396 -12.14 -8.41 2.67
N LEU A 397 -12.91 -9.08 3.53
CA LEU A 397 -12.96 -8.81 4.97
C LEU A 397 -12.76 -10.10 5.75
N ASP A 398 -11.95 -10.04 6.80
CA ASP A 398 -11.76 -11.11 7.79
C ASP A 398 -11.38 -10.49 9.14
N ASP A 399 -10.88 -11.29 10.08
CA ASP A 399 -10.46 -10.82 11.41
C ASP A 399 -9.10 -10.09 11.44
N GLY A 400 -8.37 -10.04 10.32
CA GLY A 400 -7.06 -9.42 10.19
C GLY A 400 -5.89 -10.14 10.87
N VAL A 401 -6.14 -11.23 11.60
CA VAL A 401 -5.18 -11.84 12.54
C VAL A 401 -4.98 -13.33 12.31
N SER A 402 -6.08 -14.07 12.13
CA SER A 402 -6.02 -15.52 12.12
C SER A 402 -5.66 -16.08 10.74
N ARG A 403 -5.22 -17.34 10.72
CA ARG A 403 -4.99 -18.08 9.47
C ARG A 403 -6.28 -18.69 8.91
N SER A 404 -7.38 -18.61 9.64
CA SER A 404 -8.69 -19.14 9.26
C SER A 404 -9.24 -18.55 7.98
N SER A 405 -8.91 -17.30 7.67
CA SER A 405 -9.47 -16.60 6.52
C SER A 405 -8.90 -17.07 5.18
N ALA A 406 -7.80 -17.82 5.17
CA ALA A 406 -7.25 -18.35 3.93
C ALA A 406 -8.25 -19.33 3.28
N PRO A 407 -8.47 -19.27 1.96
CA PRO A 407 -9.41 -20.18 1.29
C PRO A 407 -8.88 -21.60 1.28
N LYS A 408 -9.65 -22.53 1.86
CA LYS A 408 -9.20 -23.90 2.12
C LYS A 408 -8.93 -24.70 0.84
N ALA A 409 -9.62 -24.37 -0.25
CA ALA A 409 -9.42 -25.01 -1.54
C ALA A 409 -8.11 -24.59 -2.23
N ASP A 410 -7.59 -23.40 -1.90
CA ASP A 410 -6.51 -22.75 -2.63
C ASP A 410 -5.17 -22.76 -1.88
N VAL A 411 -5.19 -22.98 -0.56
CA VAL A 411 -3.97 -23.00 0.27
C VAL A 411 -3.73 -24.33 1.00
N ASP A 412 -2.45 -24.71 1.11
CA ASP A 412 -2.00 -25.83 1.95
C ASP A 412 -1.69 -25.34 3.37
N ASP A 413 -2.74 -24.94 4.10
CA ASP A 413 -2.68 -24.51 5.50
C ASP A 413 -3.70 -25.29 6.34
N PRO A 414 -3.27 -26.04 7.38
CA PRO A 414 -4.21 -26.79 8.21
C PRO A 414 -5.19 -25.92 9.01
N ASN A 415 -4.90 -24.63 9.17
CA ASN A 415 -5.79 -23.69 9.84
C ASN A 415 -6.70 -22.93 8.87
N ALA A 416 -6.55 -23.08 7.55
CA ALA A 416 -7.45 -22.45 6.57
C ALA A 416 -8.88 -22.99 6.74
N ASN A 417 -9.85 -22.07 6.83
CA ASN A 417 -11.25 -22.41 7.13
C ASN A 417 -12.27 -21.54 6.38
N ASP A 418 -11.85 -20.84 5.33
CA ASP A 418 -12.72 -19.97 4.54
C ASP A 418 -13.43 -18.89 5.40
N GLU A 419 -12.85 -18.47 6.53
CA GLU A 419 -13.40 -17.45 7.44
C GLU A 419 -13.12 -16.02 6.95
N TYR A 420 -13.62 -15.72 5.75
CA TYR A 420 -13.57 -14.40 5.14
C TYR A 420 -14.90 -14.06 4.47
N ARG A 421 -15.08 -12.80 4.09
CA ARG A 421 -16.17 -12.34 3.24
C ARG A 421 -15.55 -11.72 2.00
N GLU A 422 -15.94 -12.23 0.83
CA GLU A 422 -15.70 -11.56 -0.44
C GLU A 422 -16.99 -10.86 -0.86
N THR A 423 -16.90 -9.55 -1.03
CA THR A 423 -17.98 -8.72 -1.57
C THR A 423 -17.56 -8.25 -2.95
N LYS A 424 -18.36 -8.58 -3.96
CA LYS A 424 -18.25 -8.08 -5.32
C LYS A 424 -19.10 -6.82 -5.47
N ILE A 425 -18.46 -5.72 -5.81
CA ILE A 425 -19.11 -4.44 -6.09
C ILE A 425 -19.00 -4.19 -7.59
N THR A 426 -20.13 -3.96 -8.25
CA THR A 426 -20.17 -3.58 -9.66
C THR A 426 -21.00 -2.32 -9.84
N HIS A 427 -20.68 -1.50 -10.83
CA HIS A 427 -21.58 -0.43 -11.25
C HIS A 427 -21.62 -0.29 -12.76
N LYS A 428 -22.77 0.14 -13.28
CA LYS A 428 -23.00 0.41 -14.69
C LYS A 428 -24.15 1.39 -14.87
N TYR A 429 -24.18 2.05 -16.01
CA TYR A 429 -25.36 2.82 -16.43
C TYR A 429 -26.41 1.91 -17.06
N THR A 430 -27.60 1.84 -16.46
CA THR A 430 -28.76 1.11 -17.00
C THR A 430 -29.60 1.97 -17.95
N THR A 431 -29.54 3.29 -17.80
CA THR A 431 -30.09 4.28 -18.73
C THR A 431 -29.06 5.40 -18.95
N GLU A 432 -29.40 6.46 -19.67
CA GLU A 432 -28.54 7.66 -19.76
C GLU A 432 -28.47 8.45 -18.44
N LYS A 433 -29.45 8.25 -17.54
CA LYS A 433 -29.61 9.01 -16.29
C LYS A 433 -29.72 8.13 -15.04
N THR A 434 -29.43 6.84 -15.14
CA THR A 434 -29.50 5.93 -13.98
C THR A 434 -28.24 5.09 -13.94
N ARG A 435 -27.51 5.17 -12.83
CA ARG A 435 -26.40 4.28 -12.50
C ARG A 435 -26.87 3.24 -11.49
N GLU A 436 -26.70 1.99 -11.83
CA GLU A 436 -26.91 0.85 -10.95
C GLU A 436 -25.60 0.49 -10.28
N ILE A 437 -25.59 0.38 -8.96
CA ILE A 437 -24.48 -0.11 -8.14
C ILE A 437 -24.98 -1.35 -7.42
N LYS A 438 -24.34 -2.49 -7.66
CA LYS A 438 -24.66 -3.77 -7.02
C LYS A 438 -23.54 -4.13 -6.05
N VAL A 439 -23.91 -4.46 -4.81
CA VAL A 439 -23.01 -4.95 -3.76
C VAL A 439 -23.47 -6.36 -3.40
N GLU A 440 -22.66 -7.36 -3.70
CA GLU A 440 -23.03 -8.78 -3.59
C GLU A 440 -21.95 -9.56 -2.84
N ARG A 441 -22.34 -10.23 -1.75
CA ARG A 441 -21.45 -11.15 -1.02
C ARG A 441 -21.39 -12.46 -1.82
N VAL A 442 -20.25 -12.71 -2.44
CA VAL A 442 -20.01 -13.93 -3.23
C VAL A 442 -19.47 -15.06 -2.35
N HIS A 443 -18.81 -14.69 -1.26
CA HIS A 443 -18.45 -15.57 -0.15
C HIS A 443 -18.76 -14.85 1.16
N ASP A 444 -19.36 -15.53 2.14
CA ASP A 444 -19.88 -14.91 3.37
C ASP A 444 -19.55 -15.73 4.63
N GLY A 445 -18.29 -16.18 4.73
CA GLY A 445 -17.76 -16.92 5.87
C GLY A 445 -17.36 -16.06 7.08
N TYR A 446 -17.36 -14.74 6.93
CA TYR A 446 -17.05 -13.78 7.99
C TYR A 446 -18.07 -12.66 8.08
N THR A 447 -18.42 -12.25 9.29
CA THR A 447 -19.27 -11.08 9.54
C THR A 447 -18.51 -10.09 10.43
N PRO A 448 -18.21 -8.88 9.93
CA PRO A 448 -17.57 -7.85 10.73
C PRO A 448 -18.39 -7.54 12.00
N PRO A 449 -17.74 -7.46 13.17
CA PRO A 449 -18.46 -7.26 14.44
C PRO A 449 -19.07 -5.86 14.58
N PHE A 450 -18.45 -4.83 13.98
CA PHE A 450 -18.85 -3.43 14.16
C PHE A 450 -19.42 -2.78 12.90
N GLU A 451 -18.93 -3.14 11.71
CA GLU A 451 -19.27 -2.56 10.41
C GLU A 451 -20.66 -3.05 9.92
N LYS A 452 -21.72 -2.53 10.53
CA LYS A 452 -23.13 -2.84 10.16
C LYS A 452 -23.62 -2.09 8.92
N TYR A 453 -22.83 -1.14 8.43
CA TYR A 453 -23.14 -0.31 7.29
C TYR A 453 -21.85 0.10 6.60
N PHE A 454 -21.98 0.51 5.34
CA PHE A 454 -20.92 1.11 4.56
C PHE A 454 -21.45 2.39 3.91
N PHE A 455 -20.55 3.18 3.34
CA PHE A 455 -20.90 4.34 2.54
C PHE A 455 -20.61 4.08 1.07
N VAL A 456 -21.39 4.71 0.21
CA VAL A 456 -21.11 4.84 -1.22
C VAL A 456 -20.98 6.31 -1.53
N ALA A 457 -19.82 6.71 -2.03
CA ALA A 457 -19.58 8.04 -2.56
C ALA A 457 -19.68 7.96 -4.08
N VAL A 458 -20.73 8.54 -4.65
CA VAL A 458 -20.89 8.67 -6.11
C VAL A 458 -20.28 9.99 -6.52
N LEU A 459 -19.11 9.93 -7.16
CA LEU A 459 -18.39 11.11 -7.63
C LEU A 459 -18.99 11.58 -8.96
N HIS A 460 -19.02 12.89 -9.16
CA HIS A 460 -19.63 13.51 -10.34
C HIS A 460 -18.59 14.33 -11.11
N ASP A 461 -18.57 14.16 -12.43
CA ASP A 461 -17.75 14.93 -13.36
C ASP A 461 -18.68 15.86 -14.17
N PRO A 462 -18.62 17.19 -13.94
CA PRO A 462 -19.48 18.15 -14.64
C PRO A 462 -19.36 18.09 -16.17
N SER A 463 -18.27 17.51 -16.71
CA SER A 463 -18.06 17.34 -18.14
C SER A 463 -18.61 16.02 -18.70
N GLU A 464 -18.99 15.05 -17.86
CA GLU A 464 -19.47 13.74 -18.31
C GLU A 464 -20.90 13.83 -18.89
N GLN A 465 -21.05 13.68 -20.20
CA GLN A 465 -22.37 13.82 -20.85
C GLN A 465 -23.42 12.77 -20.44
N ARG A 466 -22.98 11.61 -19.94
CA ARG A 466 -23.86 10.53 -19.51
C ARG A 466 -24.02 10.57 -18.00
N GLY A 467 -25.12 11.14 -17.51
CA GLY A 467 -25.53 11.01 -16.11
C GLY A 467 -24.75 11.85 -15.10
N ALA A 468 -23.43 11.71 -14.97
CA ALA A 468 -22.70 12.30 -13.83
C ALA A 468 -22.33 13.79 -13.94
N THR A 469 -23.06 14.60 -14.72
CA THR A 469 -22.82 16.05 -14.83
C THR A 469 -23.19 16.85 -13.56
N GLY A 470 -23.80 16.24 -12.55
CA GLY A 470 -24.27 16.99 -11.38
C GLY A 470 -25.04 16.16 -10.36
N PRO A 471 -25.92 16.79 -9.55
CA PRO A 471 -26.56 16.14 -8.42
C PRO A 471 -27.48 14.99 -8.87
N LEU A 472 -27.64 14.04 -7.96
CA LEU A 472 -28.65 13.00 -8.10
C LEU A 472 -30.05 13.58 -7.85
N LYS A 473 -31.03 13.13 -8.63
CA LYS A 473 -32.46 13.37 -8.46
C LYS A 473 -33.08 12.45 -7.43
N GLY A 474 -32.59 11.22 -7.31
CA GLY A 474 -33.16 10.21 -6.42
C GLY A 474 -32.24 9.02 -6.22
N ILE A 475 -32.40 8.35 -5.08
CA ILE A 475 -31.75 7.07 -4.78
C ILE A 475 -32.83 6.06 -4.45
N THR A 476 -32.69 4.87 -5.01
CA THR A 476 -33.49 3.70 -4.63
C THR A 476 -32.56 2.59 -4.16
N ILE A 477 -32.85 1.96 -3.01
CA ILE A 477 -32.12 0.78 -2.52
C ILE A 477 -33.09 -0.40 -2.45
N ASN A 478 -32.80 -1.49 -3.16
CA ASN A 478 -33.65 -2.67 -3.26
C ASN A 478 -35.12 -2.35 -3.60
N GLY A 479 -35.33 -1.37 -4.49
CA GLY A 479 -36.67 -0.90 -4.88
C GLY A 479 -37.31 0.11 -3.92
N GLN A 480 -36.71 0.41 -2.77
CA GLN A 480 -37.19 1.43 -1.83
C GLN A 480 -36.56 2.79 -2.12
N TYR A 481 -37.39 3.78 -2.44
CA TYR A 481 -36.95 5.17 -2.64
C TYR A 481 -36.49 5.81 -1.34
N LEU A 482 -35.44 6.63 -1.41
CA LEU A 482 -34.89 7.41 -0.31
C LEU A 482 -35.00 8.91 -0.60
N GLU A 483 -35.64 9.65 0.31
CA GLU A 483 -35.58 11.11 0.31
C GLU A 483 -34.17 11.59 0.70
N ALA A 484 -33.68 12.62 0.01
CA ALA A 484 -32.41 13.25 0.35
C ALA A 484 -32.51 13.95 1.70
N LEU A 485 -31.45 13.87 2.50
CA LEU A 485 -31.32 14.71 3.69
C LEU A 485 -31.30 16.18 3.28
N SER A 486 -32.06 17.00 4.00
CA SER A 486 -32.20 18.44 3.72
C SER A 486 -31.37 19.27 4.69
N GLY A 487 -30.65 20.26 4.16
CA GLY A 487 -29.84 21.19 4.95
C GLY A 487 -28.98 22.07 4.05
N GLU A 488 -28.52 23.21 4.57
CA GLU A 488 -27.70 24.15 3.79
C GLU A 488 -26.19 23.88 3.94
N ASN A 489 -25.77 23.28 5.06
CA ASN A 489 -24.36 23.03 5.37
C ASN A 489 -24.00 21.54 5.15
N PRO A 490 -23.05 21.22 4.22
CA PRO A 490 -22.58 19.85 4.00
C PRO A 490 -21.98 19.15 5.22
N GLU A 491 -21.37 19.87 6.17
CA GLU A 491 -20.83 19.29 7.40
C GLU A 491 -21.97 18.78 8.30
N GLN A 492 -23.05 19.55 8.40
CA GLN A 492 -24.25 19.14 9.14
C GLN A 492 -24.92 17.93 8.48
N LEU A 493 -24.99 17.92 7.15
CA LEU A 493 -25.53 16.78 6.39
C LEU A 493 -24.67 15.52 6.55
N SER A 494 -23.34 15.65 6.55
CA SER A 494 -22.42 14.55 6.85
C SER A 494 -22.68 13.96 8.24
N GLN A 495 -22.80 14.81 9.26
CA GLN A 495 -23.11 14.38 10.62
C GLN A 495 -24.50 13.73 10.72
N GLN A 496 -25.51 14.24 10.01
CA GLN A 496 -26.84 13.63 9.93
C GLN A 496 -26.78 12.25 9.26
N LEU A 497 -26.05 12.13 8.15
CA LEU A 497 -25.86 10.87 7.44
C LEU A 497 -25.20 9.83 8.36
N GLN A 498 -24.11 10.21 9.03
CA GLN A 498 -23.39 9.32 9.95
C GLN A 498 -24.28 8.83 11.09
N ASN A 499 -25.12 9.69 11.67
CA ASN A 499 -26.02 9.34 12.78
C ASN A 499 -27.34 8.71 12.33
N SER A 500 -27.63 8.65 11.04
CA SER A 500 -28.89 8.07 10.54
C SER A 500 -29.02 6.60 10.96
N ALA A 501 -30.17 6.24 11.51
CA ALA A 501 -30.51 4.87 11.91
C ALA A 501 -31.05 4.02 10.75
N SER A 502 -31.24 4.60 9.56
CA SER A 502 -31.70 3.96 8.34
C SER A 502 -30.84 4.37 7.15
N ASN A 503 -31.01 3.69 6.02
CA ASN A 503 -30.45 4.14 4.76
C ASN A 503 -30.83 5.61 4.53
N ALA A 504 -29.86 6.41 4.10
CA ALA A 504 -30.02 7.84 3.89
C ALA A 504 -28.97 8.30 2.88
N TRP A 505 -29.16 9.47 2.30
CA TRP A 505 -28.19 10.05 1.39
C TRP A 505 -28.28 11.56 1.36
N TYR A 506 -27.21 12.22 0.91
CA TYR A 506 -27.22 13.63 0.59
C TYR A 506 -26.25 13.94 -0.55
N TYR A 507 -26.38 15.13 -1.13
CA TYR A 507 -25.44 15.66 -2.10
C TYR A 507 -24.61 16.77 -1.45
N ASN A 508 -23.29 16.66 -1.53
CA ASN A 508 -22.37 17.69 -1.10
C ASN A 508 -22.02 18.59 -2.28
N GLN A 509 -22.65 19.77 -2.32
CA GLN A 509 -22.45 20.75 -3.39
C GLN A 509 -21.05 21.37 -3.42
N ASN A 510 -20.29 21.33 -2.32
CA ASN A 510 -18.96 21.95 -2.26
C ASN A 510 -17.91 21.11 -3.00
N ILE A 511 -18.09 19.79 -3.03
CA ILE A 511 -17.15 18.84 -3.65
C ILE A 511 -17.80 18.01 -4.76
N ASN A 512 -19.05 18.27 -5.12
CA ASN A 512 -19.78 17.57 -6.18
C ASN A 512 -19.79 16.04 -6.00
N ILE A 513 -20.14 15.56 -4.79
CA ILE A 513 -20.24 14.12 -4.47
C ILE A 513 -21.56 13.84 -3.77
N SER A 514 -22.22 12.74 -4.15
CA SER A 514 -23.35 12.21 -3.42
C SER A 514 -22.90 11.10 -2.48
N PHE A 515 -23.22 11.21 -1.19
CA PHE A 515 -22.92 10.20 -0.18
C PHE A 515 -24.17 9.45 0.23
N ILE A 516 -24.09 8.13 0.23
CA ILE A 516 -25.18 7.22 0.55
C ILE A 516 -24.73 6.34 1.70
N LYS A 517 -25.48 6.30 2.79
CA LYS A 517 -25.31 5.32 3.87
C LYS A 517 -26.17 4.10 3.58
N VAL A 518 -25.56 2.93 3.61
CA VAL A 518 -26.22 1.67 3.26
C VAL A 518 -25.99 0.66 4.38
N PHE A 519 -27.08 0.19 5.00
CA PHE A 519 -27.03 -0.87 6.00
C PHE A 519 -26.80 -2.23 5.32
N ASP A 520 -25.77 -2.94 5.77
CA ASP A 520 -25.32 -4.21 5.20
C ASP A 520 -26.21 -5.38 5.68
N SER A 521 -27.48 -5.35 5.25
CA SER A 521 -28.56 -6.19 5.78
C SER A 521 -28.92 -7.38 4.89
N SER A 522 -28.35 -7.47 3.69
CA SER A 522 -28.66 -8.51 2.69
C SER A 522 -27.38 -8.94 1.98
N ALA A 523 -27.34 -10.21 1.55
CA ALA A 523 -26.23 -10.73 0.75
C ALA A 523 -26.13 -10.06 -0.65
N SER A 524 -27.22 -9.46 -1.13
CA SER A 524 -27.22 -8.66 -2.36
C SER A 524 -28.00 -7.37 -2.11
N ILE A 525 -27.36 -6.24 -2.41
CA ILE A 525 -27.93 -4.90 -2.32
C ILE A 525 -27.80 -4.23 -3.69
N LEU A 526 -28.92 -3.70 -4.19
CA LEU A 526 -29.00 -2.97 -5.44
C LEU A 526 -29.32 -1.51 -5.16
N ILE A 527 -28.48 -0.60 -5.65
CA ILE A 527 -28.63 0.84 -5.50
C ILE A 527 -28.81 1.44 -6.89
N HIS A 528 -29.91 2.13 -7.13
CA HIS A 528 -30.12 2.95 -8.32
C HIS A 528 -29.93 4.41 -7.96
N ALA A 529 -28.93 5.03 -8.58
CA ALA A 529 -28.66 6.45 -8.51
C ALA A 529 -29.17 7.14 -9.77
N ASP A 530 -30.26 7.89 -9.62
CA ASP A 530 -30.90 8.62 -10.71
C ASP A 530 -30.37 10.06 -10.76
N TYR A 531 -29.85 10.47 -11.91
CA TYR A 531 -29.32 11.81 -12.18
C TYR A 531 -30.42 12.76 -12.69
N VAL A 532 -30.21 14.07 -12.49
CA VAL A 532 -31.16 15.13 -12.90
C VAL A 532 -31.36 15.22 -14.42
#